data_AF-A0A973FJK0-F1
#
_entry.id   AF-A0A973FJK0-F1
#
_cell.length_a   1.000
_cell.length_b   1.000
_cell.length_c   1.000
_cell.angle_alpha   90.00
_cell.angle_beta   90.00
_cell.angle_gamma   90.00
#
_symmetry.space_group_name_H-M   'P 1'
#
loop_
_entity.id
_entity.type
_entity.pdbx_description
1 polymer ?
#
loop_
_entity_poly.entity_id
_entity_poly.type
_entity_poly.pdbx_seq_one_letter_code
_entity_poly.pdbx_strand_id
1 'polypeptide(L)'
;MVGYKDEDGDGSLEGEKLQVIHLSVEKDSFLAQAADGFSAGSVRENVQGISQPTTLSLPWNFARLLSTPAPDHLEGPQAEERFWIDALPQQSAMFGFGTVEAFTPDRWLYQGDTVTVGSVALAVRHCPGHTPGHVVFFDPASRIAFVGDVLFQGSIGRTDFPRGDYDTLIRSIREQLWPLGDDVAFIPGHGPMSTFGQERRSNPFVGDRA
;
A
#
# COMPACT_ATOMS: atom_id res chain seq x y z
N MET A 1 -21.80 11.89 -33.33
CA MET A 1 -22.81 11.40 -32.38
C MET A 1 -23.10 9.94 -32.70
N VAL A 2 -22.52 9.03 -31.92
CA VAL A 2 -22.98 7.63 -31.85
C VAL A 2 -22.94 7.31 -30.37
N GLY A 3 -24.12 7.15 -29.78
CA GLY A 3 -24.28 6.75 -28.39
C GLY A 3 -24.31 5.22 -28.28
N TYR A 4 -24.00 4.73 -27.08
CA TYR A 4 -24.34 3.37 -26.66
C TYR A 4 -25.19 3.50 -25.39
N LYS A 5 -26.35 2.85 -25.40
CA LYS A 5 -27.20 2.60 -24.25
C LYS A 5 -26.90 1.17 -23.80
N ASP A 6 -26.71 0.97 -22.51
CA ASP A 6 -26.84 -0.36 -21.92
C ASP A 6 -28.24 -0.49 -21.32
N GLU A 7 -29.01 -1.44 -21.86
CA GLU A 7 -30.28 -1.92 -21.33
C GLU A 7 -30.00 -3.33 -20.79
N ASP A 8 -29.90 -3.43 -19.46
CA ASP A 8 -29.96 -4.59 -18.57
C ASP A 8 -29.54 -5.98 -19.13
N GLY A 9 -28.34 -6.42 -18.75
CA GLY A 9 -27.93 -7.82 -18.77
C GLY A 9 -26.89 -8.05 -17.67
N ASP A 10 -27.22 -8.92 -16.72
CA ASP A 10 -26.43 -9.19 -15.54
C ASP A 10 -24.96 -9.51 -15.87
N GLY A 11 -24.08 -8.89 -15.09
CA GLY A 11 -22.64 -8.99 -15.21
C GLY A 11 -22.02 -8.42 -13.95
N SER A 12 -22.49 -8.89 -12.79
CA SER A 12 -21.88 -8.55 -11.51
C SER A 12 -20.50 -9.21 -11.43
N LEU A 13 -19.49 -8.54 -11.99
CA LEU A 13 -18.15 -8.67 -11.47
C LEU A 13 -18.10 -7.76 -10.25
N GLU A 14 -18.24 -8.37 -9.07
CA GLU A 14 -17.96 -7.73 -7.79
C GLU A 14 -16.53 -7.16 -7.87
N GLY A 15 -16.44 -5.85 -8.09
CA GLY A 15 -15.18 -5.15 -8.34
C GLY A 15 -14.27 -5.25 -7.13
N GLU A 16 -13.15 -5.94 -7.31
CA GLU A 16 -12.04 -6.02 -6.37
C GLU A 16 -11.60 -4.62 -5.95
N LYS A 17 -11.58 -4.38 -4.63
CA LYS A 17 -11.20 -3.08 -4.06
C LYS A 17 -9.69 -2.88 -4.20
N LEU A 18 -9.32 -2.03 -5.15
CA LEU A 18 -7.98 -1.44 -5.25
C LEU A 18 -7.73 -0.51 -4.06
N GLN A 19 -6.77 -0.87 -3.20
CA GLN A 19 -6.36 -0.03 -2.07
C GLN A 19 -5.19 0.86 -2.46
N VAL A 20 -5.52 2.11 -2.77
CA VAL A 20 -4.60 3.24 -2.58
C VAL A 20 -4.50 3.49 -1.08
N ILE A 21 -3.31 3.72 -0.55
CA ILE A 21 -3.20 4.53 0.68
C ILE A 21 -3.42 5.99 0.28
N HIS A 22 -4.69 6.36 0.06
CA HIS A 22 -5.10 7.75 0.01
C HIS A 22 -5.35 8.16 1.46
N LEU A 23 -4.39 8.88 2.05
CA LEU A 23 -4.54 9.49 3.37
C LEU A 23 -5.36 10.78 3.25
N SER A 24 -6.63 10.66 2.83
CA SER A 24 -7.59 11.75 2.97
C SER A 24 -8.19 11.68 4.37
N VAL A 25 -7.87 12.67 5.20
CA VAL A 25 -8.50 12.82 6.51
C VAL A 25 -9.78 13.60 6.31
N GLU A 26 -10.90 12.90 6.20
CA GLU A 26 -12.09 13.41 6.85
C GLU A 26 -11.87 13.28 8.36
N LYS A 27 -12.10 14.38 9.07
CA LYS A 27 -11.64 14.70 10.43
C LYS A 27 -11.85 13.63 11.52
N ASP A 28 -12.63 12.58 11.28
CA ASP A 28 -13.16 11.72 12.34
C ASP A 28 -13.07 10.19 12.10
N SER A 29 -12.52 9.67 10.99
CA SER A 29 -12.65 8.21 10.67
C SER A 29 -11.35 7.39 10.62
N PHE A 30 -10.18 8.00 10.44
CA PHE A 30 -8.92 7.25 10.25
C PHE A 30 -8.38 6.60 11.55
N LEU A 31 -8.71 7.17 12.72
CA LEU A 31 -8.23 6.69 14.02
C LEU A 31 -9.17 5.71 14.71
N ALA A 32 -10.44 5.62 14.30
CA ALA A 32 -11.43 4.77 14.97
C ALA A 32 -11.11 3.27 14.86
N GLN A 33 -10.41 2.84 13.81
CA GLN A 33 -9.97 1.44 13.67
C GLN A 33 -8.65 1.14 14.38
N ALA A 34 -7.84 2.16 14.71
CA ALA A 34 -6.56 2.00 15.41
C ALA A 34 -6.69 2.20 16.94
N ALA A 35 -7.70 2.96 17.40
CA ALA A 35 -7.86 3.32 18.81
C ALA A 35 -8.76 2.35 19.62
N ASP A 36 -9.65 1.59 18.96
CA ASP A 36 -10.54 0.64 19.65
C ASP A 36 -9.84 -0.71 19.91
N GLY A 37 -8.86 -0.67 20.83
CA GLY A 37 -8.60 -1.81 21.72
C GLY A 37 -7.56 -2.84 21.28
N PHE A 38 -6.32 -2.44 21.00
CA PHE A 38 -5.20 -3.39 21.01
C PHE A 38 -4.63 -3.53 22.45
N SER A 39 -5.33 -4.27 23.31
CA SER A 39 -4.71 -4.81 24.52
C SER A 39 -4.08 -6.15 24.16
N ALA A 40 -2.77 -6.28 24.35
CA ALA A 40 -2.02 -7.52 24.16
C ALA A 40 -2.51 -8.58 25.17
N GLY A 41 -3.60 -9.27 24.86
CA GLY A 41 -4.21 -10.15 25.86
C GLY A 41 -5.52 -10.86 25.51
N SER A 42 -5.84 -11.18 24.26
CA SER A 42 -6.82 -12.24 23.93
C SER A 42 -7.00 -12.40 22.41
N VAL A 43 -6.16 -13.22 21.79
CA VAL A 43 -6.52 -13.82 20.50
C VAL A 43 -7.58 -14.89 20.77
N ARG A 44 -8.86 -14.50 20.75
CA ARG A 44 -9.99 -15.44 20.62
C ARG A 44 -11.04 -14.86 19.69
N GLU A 45 -11.15 -15.54 18.55
CA GLU A 45 -12.35 -15.77 17.73
C GLU A 45 -13.41 -14.66 17.72
N ASN A 46 -13.44 -13.92 16.62
CA ASN A 46 -14.68 -13.62 15.89
C ASN A 46 -14.35 -13.17 14.46
N VAL A 47 -13.95 -14.14 13.63
CA VAL A 47 -13.93 -13.98 12.17
C VAL A 47 -14.96 -14.96 11.62
N GLN A 48 -16.22 -14.58 11.66
CA GLN A 48 -17.24 -15.19 10.81
C GLN A 48 -17.62 -14.17 9.73
N GLY A 49 -17.46 -14.57 8.46
CA GLY A 49 -18.29 -14.01 7.40
C GLY A 49 -17.60 -13.39 6.19
N ILE A 50 -16.33 -13.67 5.89
CA ILE A 50 -15.77 -13.28 4.60
C ILE A 50 -15.09 -14.49 3.94
N SER A 51 -15.87 -15.20 3.11
CA SER A 51 -15.32 -16.08 2.08
C SER A 51 -14.76 -15.21 0.95
N GLN A 52 -13.46 -15.28 0.67
CA GLN A 52 -12.87 -14.68 -0.53
C GLN A 52 -12.53 -15.80 -1.54
N PRO A 53 -13.02 -15.73 -2.79
CA PRO A 53 -12.62 -16.66 -3.82
C PRO A 53 -11.26 -16.28 -4.46
N THR A 54 -10.52 -17.34 -4.80
CA THR A 54 -9.42 -17.47 -5.77
C THR A 54 -8.67 -16.25 -6.32
N THR A 55 -7.36 -16.28 -6.05
CA THR A 55 -6.25 -15.43 -6.52
C THR A 55 -6.17 -15.22 -8.03
N LEU A 56 -6.11 -13.95 -8.45
CA LEU A 56 -5.52 -13.49 -9.72
C LEU A 56 -4.66 -12.26 -9.43
N SER A 57 -3.35 -12.45 -9.45
CA SER A 57 -2.34 -11.42 -9.17
C SER A 57 -2.17 -10.49 -10.38
N LEU A 58 -2.92 -9.38 -10.38
CA LEU A 58 -2.73 -8.26 -11.30
C LEU A 58 -1.66 -7.29 -10.76
N PRO A 59 -0.93 -6.59 -11.63
CA PRO A 59 -0.12 -5.44 -11.21
C PRO A 59 -0.99 -4.27 -10.74
N TRP A 60 -0.50 -3.50 -9.76
CA TRP A 60 -0.18 -2.06 -9.87
C TRP A 60 -0.40 -1.30 -8.56
N ASN A 61 0.48 -0.32 -8.34
CA ASN A 61 0.25 0.85 -7.51
C ASN A 61 -0.96 1.62 -8.05
N PHE A 62 -2.14 1.40 -7.48
CA PHE A 62 -3.30 2.24 -7.78
C PHE A 62 -3.30 3.43 -6.84
N ALA A 63 -3.30 4.63 -7.41
CA ALA A 63 -3.83 5.84 -6.83
C ALA A 63 -4.68 6.53 -7.90
N ARG A 64 -5.93 6.88 -7.53
CA ARG A 64 -6.95 7.55 -8.36
C ARG A 64 -7.81 6.61 -9.21
N LEU A 65 -8.73 5.88 -8.57
CA LEU A 65 -9.97 5.50 -9.27
C LEU A 65 -11.29 5.85 -8.59
N LEU A 66 -11.39 6.21 -7.31
CA LEU A 66 -12.73 6.42 -6.71
C LEU A 66 -12.89 7.60 -5.74
N SER A 67 -11.92 8.52 -5.65
CA SER A 67 -12.03 9.72 -4.81
C SER A 67 -12.17 10.95 -5.69
N THR A 68 -13.40 11.32 -6.04
CA THR A 68 -13.74 12.69 -6.44
C THR A 68 -14.35 13.42 -5.25
N PRO A 69 -13.93 14.66 -4.94
CA PRO A 69 -12.93 15.44 -5.67
C PRO A 69 -11.50 14.92 -5.47
N ALA A 70 -10.64 15.23 -6.46
CA ALA A 70 -9.21 15.00 -6.35
C ALA A 70 -8.67 15.74 -5.11
N PRO A 71 -7.66 15.20 -4.42
CA PRO A 71 -7.13 15.85 -3.22
C PRO A 71 -6.57 17.24 -3.57
N ASP A 72 -6.73 18.20 -2.65
CA ASP A 72 -6.19 19.57 -2.78
C ASP A 72 -4.66 19.59 -2.84
N HIS A 73 -4.01 18.54 -2.31
CA HIS A 73 -2.57 18.37 -2.31
C HIS A 73 -2.21 16.89 -2.50
N LEU A 74 -1.26 16.62 -3.40
CA LEU A 74 -0.76 15.28 -3.67
C LEU A 74 0.73 15.21 -3.35
N GLU A 75 1.06 14.50 -2.28
CA GLU A 75 2.44 14.22 -1.89
C GLU A 75 2.80 12.78 -2.17
N GLY A 76 4.01 12.59 -2.70
CA GLY A 76 4.59 11.28 -2.88
C GLY A 76 4.28 10.63 -4.23
N PRO A 77 4.85 9.44 -4.46
CA PRO A 77 5.84 8.78 -3.62
C PRO A 77 7.26 9.35 -3.87
N GLN A 78 8.32 8.55 -3.95
CA GLN A 78 9.66 9.05 -4.29
C GLN A 78 9.79 9.25 -5.81
N ALA A 79 10.63 10.20 -6.23
CA ALA A 79 10.74 10.67 -7.63
C ALA A 79 11.01 9.59 -8.69
N GLU A 80 11.64 8.47 -8.32
CA GLU A 80 11.90 7.36 -9.22
C GLU A 80 10.62 6.63 -9.66
N GLU A 81 9.50 6.82 -8.95
CA GLU A 81 8.19 6.30 -9.34
C GLU A 81 7.60 7.02 -10.55
N ARG A 82 8.16 8.18 -10.96
CA ARG A 82 7.72 8.91 -12.16
C ARG A 82 7.62 8.00 -13.38
N PHE A 83 8.54 7.06 -13.54
CA PHE A 83 8.50 6.06 -14.61
C PHE A 83 7.16 5.30 -14.67
N TRP A 84 6.63 4.92 -13.50
CA TRP A 84 5.36 4.23 -13.40
C TRP A 84 4.16 5.17 -13.51
N ILE A 85 4.25 6.36 -12.92
CA ILE A 85 3.18 7.37 -13.01
C ILE A 85 2.96 7.82 -14.46
N ASP A 86 4.03 8.03 -15.22
CA ASP A 86 3.95 8.42 -16.64
C ASP A 86 3.36 7.28 -17.51
N ALA A 87 3.48 6.03 -17.06
CA ALA A 87 2.96 4.85 -17.76
C ALA A 87 1.49 4.53 -17.43
N LEU A 88 0.86 5.23 -16.46
CA LEU A 88 -0.51 4.96 -16.03
C LEU A 88 -1.55 4.89 -17.16
N PRO A 89 -1.56 5.80 -18.17
CA PRO A 89 -2.55 5.73 -19.25
C PRO A 89 -2.42 4.46 -20.09
N GLN A 90 -1.18 4.00 -20.33
CA GLN A 90 -0.93 2.77 -21.07
C GLN A 90 -1.33 1.54 -20.25
N GLN A 91 -0.99 1.53 -18.97
CA GLN A 91 -1.33 0.45 -18.06
C GLN A 91 -2.83 0.29 -17.88
N SER A 92 -3.54 1.39 -17.62
CA SER A 92 -4.99 1.34 -17.42
C SER A 92 -5.69 0.73 -18.65
N ALA A 93 -5.25 1.11 -19.85
CA ALA A 93 -5.75 0.53 -21.10
C ALA A 93 -5.40 -0.97 -21.25
N MET A 94 -4.18 -1.39 -20.91
CA MET A 94 -3.75 -2.79 -21.00
C MET A 94 -4.57 -3.73 -20.11
N PHE A 95 -5.02 -3.24 -18.95
CA PHE A 95 -5.80 -4.03 -17.99
C PHE A 95 -7.32 -3.81 -18.10
N GLY A 96 -7.78 -3.04 -19.08
CA GLY A 96 -9.21 -2.79 -19.31
C GLY A 96 -9.87 -1.88 -18.28
N PHE A 97 -9.09 -1.09 -17.54
CA PHE A 97 -9.61 -0.04 -16.65
C PHE A 97 -9.98 1.21 -17.44
N GLY A 98 -10.79 2.09 -16.82
CA GLY A 98 -11.06 3.42 -17.36
C GLY A 98 -9.78 4.23 -17.59
N THR A 99 -9.85 5.27 -18.41
CA THR A 99 -8.70 6.14 -18.70
C THR A 99 -8.18 6.77 -17.41
N VAL A 100 -6.93 6.45 -17.06
CA VAL A 100 -6.20 7.09 -15.97
C VAL A 100 -5.18 8.03 -16.58
N GLU A 101 -5.20 9.30 -16.17
CA GLU A 101 -4.18 10.27 -16.55
C GLU A 101 -2.94 10.10 -15.67
N ALA A 102 -1.76 10.23 -16.28
CA ALA A 102 -0.55 10.48 -15.52
C ALA A 102 -0.69 11.79 -14.72
N PHE A 103 0.03 11.88 -13.61
CA PHE A 103 0.02 13.08 -12.77
C PHE A 103 1.44 13.45 -12.35
N THR A 104 1.60 14.62 -11.75
CA THR A 104 2.83 14.96 -11.02
C THR A 104 2.40 15.40 -9.63
N PRO A 105 2.92 14.76 -8.56
CA PRO A 105 2.63 15.21 -7.21
C PRO A 105 3.19 16.61 -7.01
N ASP A 106 2.56 17.36 -6.11
CA ASP A 106 3.02 18.68 -5.70
C ASP A 106 4.38 18.60 -4.99
N ARG A 107 4.64 17.48 -4.30
CA ARG A 107 5.89 17.18 -3.61
C ARG A 107 6.28 15.72 -3.75
N TRP A 108 7.52 15.45 -4.15
CA TRP A 108 8.13 14.11 -4.06
C TRP A 108 8.64 13.88 -2.62
N LEU A 109 8.50 12.65 -2.14
CA LEU A 109 8.91 12.27 -0.80
C LEU A 109 10.27 11.55 -0.79
N TYR A 110 11.09 11.85 0.21
CA TYR A 110 12.41 11.27 0.40
C TYR A 110 12.55 10.64 1.80
N GLN A 111 13.56 9.79 1.96
CA GLN A 111 13.93 9.21 3.24
C GLN A 111 14.10 10.31 4.31
N GLY A 112 13.40 10.15 5.44
CA GLY A 112 13.51 11.08 6.57
C GLY A 112 12.59 12.29 6.49
N ASP A 113 11.81 12.44 5.40
CA ASP A 113 10.71 13.39 5.37
C ASP A 113 9.61 13.01 6.38
N THR A 114 8.73 13.97 6.63
CA THR A 114 7.49 13.78 7.39
C THR A 114 6.30 14.21 6.53
N VAL A 115 5.21 13.45 6.60
CA VAL A 115 3.89 13.81 6.05
C VAL A 115 2.90 13.96 7.19
N THR A 116 2.10 15.03 7.16
CA THR A 116 1.12 15.32 8.21
C THR A 116 -0.28 15.03 7.73
N VAL A 117 -1.02 14.25 8.53
CA VAL A 117 -2.35 13.73 8.23
C VAL A 117 -3.24 14.07 9.41
N GLY A 118 -3.97 15.19 9.31
CA GLY A 118 -4.66 15.79 10.46
C GLY A 118 -3.65 16.23 11.53
N SER A 119 -3.71 15.62 12.71
CA SER A 119 -2.74 15.83 13.81
C SER A 119 -1.62 14.78 13.86
N VAL A 120 -1.65 13.78 12.97
CA VAL A 120 -0.68 12.68 12.95
C VAL A 120 0.49 13.05 12.04
N ALA A 121 1.72 12.86 12.53
CA ALA A 121 2.94 13.06 11.76
C ALA A 121 3.56 11.69 11.43
N LEU A 122 3.59 11.36 10.14
CA LEU A 122 4.09 10.09 9.61
C LEU A 122 5.52 10.27 9.10
N ALA A 123 6.45 9.50 9.64
CA ALA A 123 7.82 9.43 9.16
C ALA A 123 7.89 8.65 7.85
N VAL A 124 8.54 9.22 6.84
CA VAL A 124 8.72 8.60 5.54
C VAL A 124 10.00 7.76 5.50
N ARG A 125 9.88 6.54 4.97
CA ARG A 125 10.99 5.64 4.66
C ARG A 125 10.99 5.28 3.18
N HIS A 126 12.07 5.52 2.46
CA HIS A 126 12.22 5.07 1.07
C HIS A 126 12.61 3.60 1.07
N CYS A 127 11.75 2.76 0.48
CA CYS A 127 11.89 1.31 0.50
C CYS A 127 11.82 0.73 -0.93
N PRO A 128 12.80 1.04 -1.80
CA PRO A 128 12.80 0.57 -3.18
C PRO A 128 12.93 -0.95 -3.29
N GLY A 129 12.52 -1.48 -4.43
CA GLY A 129 12.76 -2.87 -4.84
C GLY A 129 11.53 -3.55 -5.42
N HIS A 130 10.36 -3.34 -4.83
CA HIS A 130 9.10 -3.67 -5.52
C HIS A 130 8.88 -2.72 -6.70
N THR A 131 8.96 -1.41 -6.42
CA THR A 131 9.13 -0.34 -7.41
C THR A 131 10.30 0.56 -6.97
N PRO A 132 10.91 1.35 -7.87
CA PRO A 132 12.09 2.12 -7.52
C PRO A 132 11.79 3.34 -6.64
N GLY A 133 10.56 3.85 -6.64
CA GLY A 133 10.14 5.01 -5.85
C GLY A 133 9.25 4.68 -4.66
N HIS A 134 9.13 3.41 -4.25
CA HIS A 134 8.24 3.00 -3.15
C HIS A 134 8.63 3.64 -1.82
N VAL A 135 7.64 4.16 -1.09
CA VAL A 135 7.81 4.73 0.26
C VAL A 135 6.85 4.09 1.26
N VAL A 136 7.31 3.99 2.50
CA VAL A 136 6.57 3.51 3.66
C VAL A 136 6.32 4.67 4.61
N PHE A 137 5.17 4.66 5.26
CA PHE A 137 4.81 5.63 6.30
C PHE A 137 4.80 4.97 7.66
N PHE A 138 5.48 5.56 8.63
CA PHE A 138 5.54 5.05 9.99
C PHE A 138 5.01 6.08 10.98
N ASP A 139 4.06 5.69 11.84
CA ASP A 139 3.63 6.46 12.99
C ASP A 139 4.36 5.97 14.26
N PRO A 140 5.32 6.75 14.81
CA PRO A 140 6.02 6.37 16.03
C PRO A 140 5.11 6.28 17.26
N ALA A 141 4.02 7.05 17.29
CA ALA A 141 3.14 7.14 18.45
C ALA A 141 2.27 5.89 18.61
N SER A 142 1.66 5.42 17.50
CA SER A 142 0.84 4.20 17.50
C SER A 142 1.64 2.91 17.23
N ARG A 143 2.91 3.02 16.83
CA ARG A 143 3.76 1.88 16.44
C ARG A 143 3.17 1.09 15.26
N ILE A 144 2.58 1.81 14.29
CA ILE A 144 2.00 1.24 13.07
C ILE A 144 2.77 1.75 11.84
N ALA A 145 3.06 0.85 10.90
CA ALA A 145 3.65 1.18 9.60
C ALA A 145 2.71 0.81 8.43
N PHE A 146 2.57 1.69 7.46
CA PHE A 146 1.88 1.43 6.20
C PHE A 146 2.93 1.10 5.15
N VAL A 147 3.08 -0.19 4.83
CA VAL A 147 4.21 -0.70 4.05
C VAL A 147 3.89 -0.96 2.58
N GLY A 148 2.62 -0.89 2.19
CA GLY A 148 2.19 -1.23 0.84
C GLY A 148 2.70 -2.61 0.43
N ASP A 149 3.26 -2.70 -0.78
CA ASP A 149 3.75 -3.95 -1.35
C ASP A 149 5.23 -4.22 -1.08
N VAL A 150 5.81 -3.60 -0.04
CA VAL A 150 7.19 -3.91 0.39
C VAL A 150 7.22 -5.24 1.14
N LEU A 151 6.29 -5.46 2.07
CA LEU A 151 6.28 -6.60 2.98
C LEU A 151 4.85 -7.10 3.21
N PHE A 152 4.67 -8.43 3.19
CA PHE A 152 3.40 -9.10 3.47
C PHE A 152 3.57 -10.10 4.62
N GLN A 153 2.48 -10.56 5.22
CA GLN A 153 2.56 -11.67 6.18
C GLN A 153 3.11 -12.93 5.48
N GLY A 154 4.31 -13.35 5.85
CA GLY A 154 4.98 -14.53 5.30
C GLY A 154 5.47 -14.41 3.85
N SER A 155 5.48 -13.20 3.27
CA SER A 155 5.94 -12.97 1.89
C SER A 155 6.52 -11.55 1.72
N ILE A 156 6.94 -11.20 0.50
CA ILE A 156 7.43 -9.87 0.11
C ILE A 156 6.80 -9.42 -1.20
N GLY A 157 6.96 -8.13 -1.53
CA GLY A 157 6.65 -7.60 -2.86
C GLY A 157 7.30 -8.37 -4.00
N ARG A 158 6.60 -8.49 -5.12
CA ARG A 158 7.21 -9.00 -6.36
C ARG A 158 8.23 -8.01 -6.91
N THR A 159 9.26 -8.51 -7.58
CA THR A 159 10.40 -7.71 -8.05
C THR A 159 10.72 -7.94 -9.53
N ASP A 160 9.83 -8.63 -10.25
CA ASP A 160 10.02 -9.08 -11.63
C ASP A 160 9.47 -8.10 -12.68
N PHE A 161 8.86 -7.00 -12.25
CA PHE A 161 8.46 -5.91 -13.15
C PHE A 161 9.63 -5.01 -13.54
N PRO A 162 9.50 -4.23 -14.63
CA PRO A 162 10.45 -3.19 -14.98
C PRO A 162 10.89 -2.36 -13.76
N ARG A 163 12.20 -2.29 -13.54
CA ARG A 163 12.83 -1.56 -12.42
C ARG A 163 12.49 -2.10 -11.01
N GLY A 164 11.89 -3.28 -10.91
CA GLY A 164 11.90 -4.08 -9.69
C GLY A 164 13.26 -4.75 -9.50
N ASP A 165 13.67 -4.94 -8.25
CA ASP A 165 14.96 -5.54 -7.88
C ASP A 165 14.87 -6.24 -6.51
N TYR A 166 15.12 -7.55 -6.50
CA TYR A 166 14.97 -8.39 -5.31
C TYR A 166 15.94 -8.02 -4.19
N ASP A 167 17.24 -7.90 -4.52
CA ASP A 167 18.27 -7.61 -3.52
C ASP A 167 18.05 -6.22 -2.90
N THR A 168 17.61 -5.25 -3.70
CA THR A 168 17.22 -3.93 -3.22
C THR A 168 16.01 -4.01 -2.30
N LEU A 169 14.98 -4.81 -2.61
CA LEU A 169 13.82 -4.98 -1.74
C LEU A 169 14.21 -5.58 -0.39
N ILE A 170 15.01 -6.64 -0.39
CA ILE A 170 15.49 -7.30 0.83
C ILE A 170 16.30 -6.32 1.68
N ARG A 171 17.21 -5.56 1.06
CA ARG A 171 17.99 -4.52 1.75
C ARG A 171 17.08 -3.43 2.33
N SER A 172 16.11 -2.94 1.57
CA SER A 172 15.14 -1.93 2.04
C SER A 172 14.40 -2.40 3.28
N ILE A 173 13.88 -3.62 3.29
CA ILE A 173 13.18 -4.18 4.46
C ILE A 173 14.13 -4.23 5.67
N ARG A 174 15.34 -4.78 5.48
CA ARG A 174 16.31 -4.98 6.57
C ARG A 174 16.84 -3.68 7.15
N GLU A 175 17.08 -2.67 6.32
CA GLU A 175 17.68 -1.40 6.74
C GLU A 175 16.64 -0.36 7.16
N GLN A 176 15.41 -0.42 6.64
CA GLN A 176 14.39 0.60 6.91
C GLN A 176 13.30 0.15 7.87
N LEU A 177 12.92 -1.13 7.86
CA LEU A 177 11.79 -1.64 8.66
C LEU A 177 12.25 -2.27 9.97
N TRP A 178 13.24 -3.18 9.93
CA TRP A 178 13.71 -3.86 11.15
C TRP A 178 14.22 -2.92 12.25
N PRO A 179 14.93 -1.82 11.96
CA PRO A 179 15.36 -0.88 12.99
C PRO A 179 14.21 -0.13 13.68
N LEU A 180 12.97 -0.17 13.14
CA LEU A 180 11.82 0.48 13.77
C LEU A 180 11.34 -0.24 15.03
N GLY A 181 11.64 -1.54 15.15
CA GLY A 181 11.35 -2.37 16.32
C GLY A 181 10.39 -3.53 16.04
N ASP A 182 10.59 -4.63 16.75
CA ASP A 182 9.85 -5.88 16.56
C ASP A 182 8.35 -5.77 16.93
N ASP A 183 7.99 -4.81 17.77
CA ASP A 183 6.63 -4.51 18.22
C ASP A 183 5.80 -3.72 17.21
N VAL A 184 6.42 -3.21 16.13
CA VAL A 184 5.71 -2.43 15.11
C VAL A 184 4.81 -3.35 14.30
N ALA A 185 3.51 -3.06 14.31
CA ALA A 185 2.53 -3.67 13.42
C ALA A 185 2.57 -3.01 12.04
N PHE A 186 2.27 -3.75 10.98
CA PHE A 186 2.17 -3.16 9.65
C PHE A 186 0.88 -3.51 8.92
N ILE A 187 0.46 -2.56 8.09
CA ILE A 187 -0.64 -2.67 7.14
C ILE A 187 -0.04 -2.84 5.74
N PRO A 188 -0.13 -4.04 5.14
CA PRO A 188 0.33 -4.26 3.77
C PRO A 188 -0.65 -3.69 2.74
N GLY A 189 -0.22 -3.63 1.47
CA GLY A 189 -1.13 -3.36 0.35
C GLY A 189 -2.13 -4.48 0.09
N HIS A 190 -1.76 -5.72 0.48
CA HIS A 190 -2.58 -6.91 0.29
C HIS A 190 -2.47 -7.90 1.45
N GLY A 191 -3.57 -8.60 1.70
CA GLY A 191 -3.61 -9.65 2.71
C GLY A 191 -3.66 -9.14 4.15
N PRO A 192 -3.47 -10.03 5.13
CA PRO A 192 -3.57 -9.72 6.55
C PRO A 192 -2.39 -8.89 7.09
N MET A 193 -2.65 -8.13 8.15
CA MET A 193 -1.63 -7.45 8.95
C MET A 193 -0.70 -8.45 9.67
N SER A 194 0.51 -8.01 9.98
CA SER A 194 1.48 -8.74 10.81
C SER A 194 2.34 -7.75 11.62
N THR A 195 3.41 -8.22 12.24
CA THR A 195 4.41 -7.40 12.95
C THR A 195 5.79 -7.61 12.37
N PHE A 196 6.65 -6.60 12.45
CA PHE A 196 8.05 -6.75 12.01
C PHE A 196 8.77 -7.86 12.76
N GLY A 197 8.54 -8.02 14.07
CA GLY A 197 9.12 -9.11 14.84
C GLY A 197 8.68 -10.48 14.35
N GLN A 198 7.41 -10.66 13.98
CA GLN A 198 6.93 -11.91 13.40
C GLN A 198 7.64 -12.21 12.07
N GLU A 199 7.68 -11.23 11.16
CA GLU A 199 8.31 -11.43 9.85
C GLU A 199 9.81 -11.65 9.94
N ARG A 200 10.52 -10.97 10.84
CA ARG A 200 11.94 -11.27 11.13
C ARG A 200 12.17 -12.72 11.57
N ARG A 201 11.25 -13.31 12.32
CA ARG A 201 11.39 -14.69 12.81
C ARG A 201 10.99 -15.74 11.78
N SER A 202 9.97 -15.47 10.97
CA SER A 202 9.32 -16.52 10.17
C SER A 202 9.23 -16.26 8.68
N ASN A 203 9.48 -15.03 8.19
CA ASN A 203 9.34 -14.75 6.77
C ASN A 203 10.43 -15.49 5.97
N PRO A 204 10.07 -16.38 5.04
CA PRO A 204 11.04 -17.23 4.35
C PRO A 204 11.93 -16.47 3.37
N PHE A 205 11.59 -15.22 3.02
CA PHE A 205 12.35 -14.42 2.06
C PHE A 205 13.29 -13.43 2.72
N VAL A 206 12.92 -12.88 3.88
CA VAL A 206 13.61 -11.73 4.49
C VAL A 206 13.82 -11.85 6.00
N GLY A 207 13.40 -12.96 6.61
CA GLY A 207 13.64 -13.24 8.02
C GLY A 207 15.14 -13.30 8.35
N ASP A 208 15.47 -13.25 9.64
CA ASP A 208 16.84 -13.27 10.16
C ASP A 208 17.59 -14.58 9.81
N ARG A 209 16.86 -15.62 9.36
CA ARG A 209 17.40 -16.92 8.93
C ARG A 209 17.33 -17.15 7.41
N ALA A 210 16.85 -16.17 6.64
CA ALA A 210 16.71 -16.25 5.18
C ALA A 210 18.00 -15.87 4.46
#